data_AF-A0A2U1S3B3-F1
#
_entry.id   AF-A0A2U1S3B3-F1
#
_cell.length_a   1.000
_cell.length_b   1.000
_cell.length_c   1.000
_cell.angle_alpha   90.00
_cell.angle_beta   90.00
_cell.angle_gamma   90.00
#
_symmetry.space_group_name_H-M   'P 1'
#
loop_
_entity.id
_entity.type
_entity.pdbx_description
1 polymer ?
#
loop_
_entity_poly.entity_id
_entity_poly.type
_entity_poly.pdbx_seq_one_letter_code
_entity_poly.pdbx_strand_id
1 'polypeptide(L)'
;MSKSSHYAIVVAATFLLLGCESVRYVESELTGTARPTGGVQGTIPATKTYKANPQALRRATLDILDEQGYVYEENPSTGTIKTEPKLLTDQNTLMLVGASYSVKLFVKLDGSSVTCRARFDKKSNLTMGEQNIVYPEKENELRKEFFAALDEKLGH
;
A
#
# COMPACT_ATOMS: atom_id res chain seq x y z
N MET A 1 42.06 32.83 -3.98
CA MET A 1 40.68 32.34 -4.21
C MET A 1 40.18 31.71 -2.93
N SER A 2 39.14 32.28 -2.32
CA SER A 2 38.70 31.95 -0.95
C SER A 2 37.98 30.60 -0.91
N LYS A 3 38.41 29.70 -0.01
CA LYS A 3 37.79 28.38 0.24
C LYS A 3 36.31 28.48 0.61
N SER A 4 35.85 29.63 1.11
CA SER A 4 34.44 29.87 1.46
C SER A 4 33.48 29.88 0.25
N SER A 5 33.96 30.20 -0.96
CA SER A 5 33.08 30.22 -2.14
C SER A 5 32.69 28.82 -2.63
N HIS A 6 33.48 27.79 -2.34
CA HIS A 6 33.18 26.42 -2.77
C HIS A 6 32.09 25.77 -1.91
N TYR A 7 32.07 26.04 -0.60
CA TYR A 7 31.04 25.55 0.30
C TYR A 7 29.66 26.16 0.00
N ALA A 8 29.59 27.45 -0.32
CA ALA A 8 28.34 28.12 -0.67
C ALA A 8 27.72 27.55 -1.96
N ILE A 9 28.55 27.21 -2.95
CA ILE A 9 28.11 26.61 -4.22
C ILE A 9 27.64 25.16 -4.02
N VAL A 10 28.30 24.38 -3.15
CA VAL A 10 27.89 22.99 -2.86
C VAL A 10 26.57 22.95 -2.09
N VAL A 11 26.36 23.84 -1.12
CA VAL A 11 25.09 23.94 -0.36
C VAL A 11 23.96 24.45 -1.25
N ALA A 12 24.20 25.48 -2.07
CA ALA A 12 23.21 25.97 -3.03
C ALA A 12 22.87 24.90 -4.10
N ALA A 13 23.84 24.10 -4.54
CA ALA A 13 23.62 23.01 -5.48
C ALA A 13 22.85 21.84 -4.85
N THR A 14 23.01 21.56 -3.55
CA THR A 14 22.19 20.53 -2.86
C THR A 14 20.74 20.97 -2.69
N PHE A 15 20.49 22.25 -2.43
CA PHE A 15 19.14 22.81 -2.40
C PHE A 15 18.51 22.94 -3.79
N LEU A 16 19.30 23.12 -4.86
CA LEU A 16 18.81 23.13 -6.25
C LEU A 16 18.52 21.74 -6.82
N LEU A 17 19.16 20.70 -6.29
CA LEU A 17 18.94 19.30 -6.70
C LEU A 17 17.75 18.62 -5.98
N LEU A 18 17.35 19.13 -4.82
CA LEU A 18 16.13 18.75 -4.12
C LEU A 18 15.01 19.68 -4.59
N GLY A 19 14.39 19.36 -5.72
CA GLY A 19 13.31 20.17 -6.30
C GLY A 19 12.23 20.52 -5.27
N CYS A 20 11.44 21.57 -5.54
CA CYS A 20 10.35 22.03 -4.67
C CYS A 20 9.42 20.92 -4.17
N GLU A 21 9.29 19.81 -4.90
CA GLU A 21 8.52 18.63 -4.51
C GLU A 21 9.09 17.93 -3.26
N SER A 22 10.42 17.84 -3.12
CA SER A 22 11.07 17.25 -1.95
C SER A 22 10.83 18.07 -0.68
N VAL A 23 10.90 19.40 -0.79
CA VAL A 23 10.66 20.32 0.34
C VAL A 23 9.18 20.25 0.78
N ARG A 24 8.25 20.28 -0.18
CA ARG A 24 6.81 20.15 0.11
C ARG A 24 6.46 18.79 0.70
N TYR A 25 7.12 17.72 0.26
CA TYR A 25 6.93 16.39 0.84
C TYR A 25 7.41 16.33 2.30
N VAL A 26 8.60 16.86 2.61
CA VAL A 26 9.10 16.93 4.00
C VAL A 26 8.17 17.78 4.88
N GLU A 27 7.70 18.93 4.41
CA GLU A 27 6.68 19.71 5.13
C GLU A 27 5.38 18.91 5.33
N SER A 28 4.92 18.17 4.32
CA SER A 28 3.72 17.35 4.43
C SER A 28 3.89 16.16 5.40
N GLU A 29 5.10 15.61 5.51
CA GLU A 29 5.45 14.58 6.49
C GLU A 29 5.42 15.15 7.92
N LEU A 30 6.04 16.31 8.13
CA LEU A 30 6.07 16.99 9.44
C LEU A 30 4.69 17.47 9.90
N THR A 31 3.83 17.85 8.97
CA THR A 31 2.44 18.26 9.24
C THR A 31 1.46 17.09 9.28
N GLY A 32 1.90 15.85 9.01
CA GLY A 32 1.05 14.66 9.01
C GLY A 32 0.05 14.57 7.84
N THR A 33 0.23 15.38 6.78
CA THR A 33 -0.65 15.42 5.61
C THR A 33 -0.18 14.53 4.46
N ALA A 34 1.05 14.02 4.53
CA ALA A 34 1.61 13.11 3.54
C ALA A 34 0.83 11.79 3.44
N ARG A 35 0.34 11.49 2.24
CA ARG A 35 -0.35 10.24 1.87
C ARG A 35 0.44 9.54 0.76
N PRO A 36 0.36 8.20 0.66
CA PRO A 36 0.87 7.50 -0.51
C PRO A 36 0.17 8.02 -1.77
N THR A 37 0.77 7.84 -2.95
CA THR A 37 0.12 8.27 -4.20
C THR A 37 -0.84 7.20 -4.73
N GLY A 38 -1.75 7.62 -5.62
CA GLY A 38 -2.75 6.75 -6.23
C GLY A 38 -4.08 6.70 -5.48
N GLY A 39 -4.83 5.63 -5.68
CA GLY A 39 -6.17 5.42 -5.16
C GLY A 39 -7.26 5.57 -6.22
N VAL A 40 -8.39 4.90 -5.97
CA VAL A 40 -9.59 5.01 -6.81
C VAL A 40 -10.68 5.75 -6.03
N GLN A 41 -11.21 6.81 -6.64
CA GLN A 41 -12.38 7.53 -6.15
C GLN A 41 -13.64 6.69 -6.35
N GLY A 42 -14.49 6.61 -5.33
CA GLY A 42 -15.74 5.84 -5.34
C GLY A 42 -15.73 4.61 -4.42
N THR A 43 -16.91 4.07 -4.13
CA THR A 43 -17.07 2.99 -3.16
C THR A 43 -17.00 1.63 -3.85
N ILE A 44 -15.95 0.86 -3.60
CA ILE A 44 -15.90 -0.57 -3.96
C ILE A 44 -16.43 -1.36 -2.76
N PRO A 45 -17.43 -2.26 -2.91
CA PRO A 45 -17.97 -3.01 -1.78
C PRO A 45 -16.88 -3.88 -1.15
N ALA A 46 -16.84 -3.99 0.19
CA ALA A 46 -15.85 -4.81 0.88
C ALA A 46 -15.98 -6.31 0.59
N THR A 47 -17.18 -6.75 0.21
CA THR A 47 -17.53 -8.16 -0.01
C THR A 47 -18.08 -8.32 -1.41
N LYS A 48 -17.67 -9.40 -2.08
CA LYS A 48 -18.19 -9.81 -3.39
C LYS A 48 -18.53 -11.29 -3.37
N THR A 49 -19.66 -11.65 -3.98
CA THR A 49 -20.15 -13.02 -4.07
C THR A 49 -19.95 -13.54 -5.49
N TYR A 50 -19.43 -14.75 -5.60
CA TYR A 50 -19.09 -15.40 -6.86
C TYR A 50 -20.01 -16.59 -7.11
N LYS A 51 -20.24 -16.92 -8.40
CA LYS A 51 -20.92 -18.16 -8.79
C LYS A 51 -19.90 -19.30 -8.93
N ALA A 52 -19.08 -19.49 -7.90
CA ALA A 52 -18.04 -20.50 -7.83
C ALA A 52 -18.26 -21.40 -6.62
N ASN A 53 -17.78 -22.65 -6.69
CA ASN A 53 -17.77 -23.51 -5.52
C ASN A 53 -16.77 -22.97 -4.47
N PRO A 54 -17.00 -23.18 -3.16
CA PRO A 54 -16.14 -22.60 -2.11
C PRO A 54 -14.67 -23.00 -2.21
N GLN A 55 -14.39 -24.23 -2.65
CA GLN A 55 -13.02 -24.74 -2.79
C GLN A 55 -12.26 -24.04 -3.92
N ALA A 56 -12.92 -23.77 -5.05
CA ALA A 56 -12.38 -23.05 -6.19
C ALA A 56 -12.15 -21.58 -5.85
N LEU A 57 -13.10 -20.94 -5.16
CA LEU A 57 -12.93 -19.56 -4.68
C LEU A 57 -11.76 -19.45 -3.70
N ARG A 58 -11.63 -20.41 -2.77
CA ARG A 58 -10.49 -20.48 -1.86
C ARG A 58 -9.18 -20.63 -2.63
N ARG A 59 -9.09 -21.59 -3.55
CA ARG A 59 -7.88 -21.82 -4.35
C ARG A 59 -7.49 -20.58 -5.15
N ALA A 60 -8.45 -19.98 -5.88
CA ALA A 60 -8.20 -18.77 -6.65
C ALA A 60 -7.72 -17.60 -5.75
N THR A 61 -8.29 -17.47 -4.55
CA THR A 61 -7.87 -16.47 -3.57
C THR A 61 -6.41 -16.67 -3.13
N LEU A 62 -6.02 -17.89 -2.79
CA LEU A 62 -4.65 -18.19 -2.38
C LEU A 62 -3.66 -17.99 -3.54
N ASP A 63 -4.01 -18.46 -4.74
CA ASP A 63 -3.19 -18.29 -5.94
C ASP A 63 -2.93 -16.80 -6.24
N ILE A 64 -3.93 -15.92 -6.06
CA ILE A 64 -3.76 -14.47 -6.25
C ILE A 64 -2.83 -13.87 -5.21
N LEU A 65 -2.96 -14.29 -3.94
CA LEU A 65 -2.08 -13.80 -2.89
C LEU A 65 -0.63 -14.21 -3.16
N ASP A 66 -0.40 -15.43 -3.62
CA ASP A 66 0.92 -15.92 -4.05
C ASP A 66 1.46 -15.16 -5.26
N GLU A 67 0.65 -14.98 -6.31
CA GLU A 67 1.03 -14.24 -7.54
C GLU A 67 1.35 -12.77 -7.26
N GLN A 68 0.62 -12.16 -6.34
CA GLN A 68 0.87 -10.80 -5.89
C GLN A 68 1.99 -10.74 -4.85
N GLY A 69 2.62 -11.87 -4.47
CA GLY A 69 3.76 -11.91 -3.55
C GLY A 69 3.42 -11.52 -2.11
N TYR A 70 2.19 -11.78 -1.68
CA TYR A 70 1.81 -11.65 -0.27
C TYR A 70 2.24 -12.90 0.50
N VAL A 71 2.88 -12.70 1.64
CA VAL A 71 3.03 -13.75 2.66
C VAL A 71 1.79 -13.71 3.55
N TYR A 72 1.19 -14.85 3.86
CA TYR A 72 -0.06 -14.89 4.61
C TYR A 72 -0.17 -16.09 5.55
N GLU A 73 -0.99 -15.91 6.58
CA GLU A 73 -1.47 -16.95 7.47
C GLU A 73 -2.96 -17.18 7.19
N GLU A 74 -3.33 -18.42 6.93
CA GLU A 74 -4.72 -18.83 6.82
C GLU A 74 -5.16 -19.54 8.10
N ASN A 75 -6.37 -19.21 8.57
CA ASN A 75 -7.11 -19.99 9.55
C ASN A 75 -8.26 -20.73 8.84
N PRO A 76 -8.10 -22.03 8.53
CA PRO A 76 -9.11 -22.79 7.78
C PRO A 76 -10.43 -22.92 8.53
N SER A 77 -10.41 -22.92 9.86
CA SER A 77 -11.62 -23.09 10.69
C SER A 77 -12.56 -21.88 10.62
N THR A 78 -12.01 -20.69 10.36
CA THR A 78 -12.78 -19.44 10.27
C THR A 78 -12.84 -18.86 8.85
N GLY A 79 -12.13 -19.47 7.90
CA GLY A 79 -12.01 -18.98 6.52
C GLY A 79 -11.29 -17.63 6.42
N THR A 80 -10.52 -17.24 7.45
CA THR A 80 -9.84 -15.94 7.48
C THR A 80 -8.40 -16.07 7.06
N ILE A 81 -7.94 -15.18 6.19
CA ILE A 81 -6.56 -15.07 5.73
C ILE A 81 -6.05 -13.68 6.09
N LYS A 82 -4.88 -13.61 6.73
CA LYS A 82 -4.23 -12.35 7.08
C LYS A 82 -2.85 -12.32 6.43
N THR A 83 -2.53 -11.24 5.74
CA THR A 83 -1.20 -11.09 5.16
C THR A 83 -0.25 -10.42 6.15
N GLU A 84 1.02 -10.75 6.01
CA GLU A 84 2.11 -9.94 6.53
C GLU A 84 2.12 -8.55 5.86
N PRO A 85 2.70 -7.53 6.50
CA PRO A 85 2.78 -6.20 5.90
C PRO A 85 3.67 -6.23 4.66
N LYS A 86 3.07 -5.90 3.51
CA LYS A 86 3.77 -5.72 2.24
C LYS A 86 4.04 -4.24 2.01
N LEU A 87 5.27 -3.88 1.65
CA LEU A 87 5.60 -2.49 1.32
C LEU A 87 4.82 -2.02 0.09
N LEU A 88 4.19 -0.86 0.22
CA LEU A 88 3.63 -0.11 -0.89
C LEU A 88 4.78 0.71 -1.48
N THR A 89 5.57 0.10 -2.35
CA THR A 89 6.66 0.81 -3.01
C THR A 89 6.13 1.74 -4.08
N ASP A 90 6.02 3.04 -3.77
CA ASP A 90 6.30 4.07 -4.77
C ASP A 90 7.83 4.14 -4.88
N GLN A 91 8.43 3.34 -5.77
CA GLN A 91 9.88 3.28 -5.97
C GLN A 91 10.51 4.60 -6.45
N ASN A 92 9.71 5.66 -6.66
CA ASN A 92 10.13 6.84 -7.41
C ASN A 92 10.37 8.12 -6.62
N THR A 93 10.26 8.14 -5.28
CA THR A 93 10.45 9.41 -4.57
C THR A 93 11.26 9.24 -3.28
N LEU A 94 12.58 9.38 -3.43
CA LEU A 94 13.55 9.76 -2.38
C LEU A 94 13.68 8.81 -1.18
N MET A 95 14.36 7.68 -1.39
CA MET A 95 14.82 6.78 -0.31
C MET A 95 15.74 7.42 0.76
N LEU A 96 16.11 8.70 0.62
CA LEU A 96 16.98 9.37 1.61
C LEU A 96 16.20 10.06 2.73
N VAL A 97 14.95 10.50 2.50
CA VAL A 97 14.14 11.22 3.50
C VAL A 97 12.67 10.96 3.21
N GLY A 98 11.99 10.15 4.03
CA GLY A 98 10.57 9.88 3.79
C GLY A 98 9.97 8.72 4.58
N ALA A 99 8.64 8.65 4.52
CA ALA A 99 7.88 7.57 5.11
C ALA A 99 7.76 6.38 4.17
N SER A 100 8.00 5.19 4.72
CA SER A 100 7.60 3.94 4.09
C SER A 100 6.16 3.62 4.46
N TYR A 101 5.38 3.21 3.48
CA TYR A 101 4.02 2.73 3.69
C TYR A 101 3.97 1.22 3.45
N SER A 102 3.24 0.51 4.29
CA SER A 102 2.97 -0.91 4.12
C SER A 102 1.49 -1.21 4.26
N VAL A 103 1.05 -2.31 3.66
CA VAL A 103 -0.33 -2.77 3.70
C VAL A 103 -0.41 -4.20 4.22
N LYS A 104 -1.42 -4.45 5.07
CA LYS A 104 -1.87 -5.78 5.46
C LYS A 104 -3.27 -6.01 4.92
N LEU A 105 -3.48 -7.11 4.21
CA LEU A 105 -4.79 -7.53 3.76
C LEU A 105 -5.42 -8.47 4.78
N PHE A 106 -6.72 -8.28 4.99
CA PHE A 106 -7.58 -9.12 5.79
C PHE A 106 -8.66 -9.66 4.87
N VAL A 107 -8.49 -10.92 4.46
CA VAL A 107 -9.40 -11.62 3.57
C VAL A 107 -10.25 -12.59 4.40
N LYS A 108 -11.55 -12.66 4.12
CA LYS A 108 -12.45 -13.65 4.72
C LYS A 108 -13.24 -14.34 3.62
N LEU A 109 -13.16 -15.65 3.59
CA LEU A 109 -13.93 -16.55 2.75
C LEU A 109 -15.13 -17.08 3.55
N ASP A 110 -16.32 -16.92 3.00
CA ASP A 110 -17.57 -17.40 3.59
C ASP A 110 -18.46 -17.97 2.48
N GLY A 111 -18.46 -19.30 2.37
CA GLY A 111 -19.09 -20.01 1.26
C GLY A 111 -18.55 -19.55 -0.09
N SER A 112 -19.41 -18.93 -0.90
CA SER A 112 -19.06 -18.36 -2.21
C SER A 112 -18.80 -16.85 -2.19
N SER A 113 -18.63 -16.27 -0.99
CA SER A 113 -18.34 -14.85 -0.81
C SER A 113 -16.92 -14.64 -0.29
N VAL A 114 -16.29 -13.57 -0.75
CA VAL A 114 -14.99 -13.11 -0.28
C VAL A 114 -15.10 -11.67 0.17
N THR A 115 -14.56 -11.38 1.35
CA THR A 115 -14.43 -10.03 1.89
C THR A 115 -12.95 -9.67 1.89
N CYS A 116 -12.60 -8.49 1.36
CA CYS A 116 -11.23 -7.98 1.36
C CYS A 116 -11.18 -6.59 1.99
N ARG A 117 -10.39 -6.46 3.06
CA ARG A 117 -10.10 -5.20 3.75
C ARG A 117 -8.60 -4.99 3.82
N ALA A 118 -8.17 -3.74 3.81
CA ALA A 118 -6.76 -3.39 3.99
C ALA A 118 -6.54 -2.55 5.25
N ARG A 119 -5.40 -2.73 5.90
CA ARG A 119 -4.88 -1.79 6.90
C ARG A 119 -3.52 -1.28 6.44
N PHE A 120 -3.30 0.01 6.66
CA PHE A 120 -2.09 0.68 6.21
C PHE A 120 -1.29 1.16 7.41
N ASP A 121 -0.01 0.84 7.39
CA ASP A 121 0.96 1.29 8.36
C ASP A 121 1.92 2.25 7.67
N LYS A 122 2.20 3.38 8.33
CA LYS A 122 3.20 4.36 7.93
C LYS A 122 4.35 4.30 8.93
N LYS A 123 5.57 4.21 8.42
CA LYS A 123 6.79 4.35 9.22
C LYS A 123 7.62 5.49 8.65
N SER A 124 7.71 6.58 9.39
CA SER A 124 8.46 7.77 8.98
C SER A 124 9.81 7.83 9.70
N ASN A 125 10.89 7.98 8.94
CA ASN A 125 12.22 8.23 9.51
C ASN A 125 12.35 9.67 10.05
N LEU A 126 11.46 10.59 9.64
CA LEU A 126 11.42 11.98 10.09
C LEU A 126 10.74 12.13 11.44
N THR A 127 9.61 11.46 11.64
CA THR A 127 8.86 11.54 12.92
C THR A 127 9.20 10.40 13.88
N MET A 128 10.09 9.48 13.47
CA MET A 128 10.50 8.28 14.21
C MET A 128 9.33 7.47 14.79
N GLY A 129 8.19 7.48 14.09
CA GLY A 129 6.92 6.93 14.60
C GLY A 129 6.25 6.01 13.60
N GLU A 130 5.62 4.95 14.13
CA GLU A 130 4.72 4.07 13.38
C GLU A 130 3.28 4.54 13.60
N GLN A 131 2.53 4.72 12.51
CA GLN A 131 1.17 5.23 12.54
C GLN A 131 0.26 4.34 11.70
N ASN A 132 -0.88 3.94 12.28
CA ASN A 132 -1.98 3.39 11.50
C ASN A 132 -2.62 4.54 10.72
N ILE A 133 -2.67 4.42 9.39
CA ILE A 133 -3.29 5.43 8.54
C ILE A 133 -4.55 4.86 7.90
N VAL A 134 -5.57 5.71 7.79
CA VAL A 134 -6.78 5.38 7.03
C VAL A 134 -6.61 5.95 5.63
N TYR A 135 -6.56 5.07 4.63
CA TYR A 135 -6.41 5.48 3.24
C TYR A 135 -7.45 4.82 2.33
N PRO A 136 -8.70 5.34 2.34
CA PRO A 136 -9.84 4.66 1.72
C PRO A 136 -9.69 4.48 0.20
N GLU A 137 -9.12 5.48 -0.48
CA GLU A 137 -8.94 5.45 -1.94
C GLU A 137 -7.99 4.33 -2.37
N LYS A 138 -6.89 4.12 -1.61
CA LYS A 138 -5.95 3.03 -1.86
C LYS A 138 -6.50 1.68 -1.44
N GLU A 139 -7.30 1.64 -0.37
CA GLU A 139 -8.06 0.43 -0.03
C GLU A 139 -8.98 0.02 -1.18
N ASN A 140 -9.67 0.99 -1.79
CA ASN A 140 -10.55 0.75 -2.92
C ASN A 140 -9.79 0.30 -4.16
N GLU A 141 -8.61 0.88 -4.43
CA GLU A 141 -7.72 0.43 -5.50
C GLU A 141 -7.32 -1.04 -5.32
N LEU A 142 -6.75 -1.39 -4.15
CA LEU A 142 -6.32 -2.76 -3.84
C LEU A 142 -7.50 -3.74 -3.90
N ARG A 143 -8.67 -3.33 -3.43
CA ARG A 143 -9.87 -4.17 -3.48
C ARG A 143 -10.34 -4.39 -4.91
N LYS A 144 -10.31 -3.34 -5.74
CA LYS A 144 -10.66 -3.42 -7.16
C LYS A 144 -9.72 -4.36 -7.89
N GLU A 145 -8.41 -4.22 -7.69
CA GLU A 145 -7.39 -5.10 -8.28
C GLU A 145 -7.56 -6.55 -7.83
N PHE A 146 -7.75 -6.77 -6.54
CA PHE A 146 -7.96 -8.10 -5.98
C PHE A 146 -9.22 -8.78 -6.55
N PHE A 147 -10.33 -8.06 -6.67
CA PHE A 147 -11.55 -8.62 -7.27
C PHE A 147 -11.45 -8.80 -8.79
N ALA A 148 -10.75 -7.92 -9.49
CA ALA A 148 -10.50 -8.11 -10.93
C ALA A 148 -9.67 -9.37 -11.19
N ALA A 149 -8.63 -9.61 -10.38
CA ALA A 149 -7.83 -10.83 -10.46
C ALA A 149 -8.65 -12.10 -10.15
N LEU A 150 -9.57 -12.01 -9.18
CA LEU A 150 -10.51 -13.11 -8.88
C LEU A 150 -11.49 -13.35 -10.02
N ASP A 151 -12.03 -12.29 -10.63
CA ASP A 151 -12.92 -12.40 -11.78
C ASP A 151 -12.20 -13.13 -12.93
N GLU A 152 -10.97 -12.73 -13.24
CA GLU A 152 -10.15 -13.37 -14.28
C GLU A 152 -9.90 -14.85 -13.99
N LYS A 153 -9.48 -15.20 -12.76
CA LYS A 153 -9.22 -16.60 -12.39
C LYS A 153 -10.47 -17.48 -12.39
N LEU A 154 -11.63 -16.91 -12.09
CA LEU A 154 -12.90 -17.63 -11.99
C LEU A 154 -13.70 -17.61 -13.30
N GLY A 155 -13.23 -16.87 -14.32
CA GLY A 155 -13.89 -16.75 -15.63
C GLY A 155 -15.13 -15.87 -15.61
N HIS A 156 -15.12 -14.78 -14.84
CA HIS A 156 -16.21 -13.81 -14.70
C HIS A 156 -15.95 -12.50 -15.45
#